data_AF-A0AAV4Q0G3-F1
#
_entry.id   AF-A0AAV4Q0G3-F1
#
_cell.length_a   1.000
_cell.length_b   1.000
_cell.length_c   1.000
_cell.angle_alpha   90.00
_cell.angle_beta   90.00
_cell.angle_gamma   90.00
#
_symmetry.space_group_name_H-M   'P 1'
#
loop_
_entity.id
_entity.type
_entity.pdbx_description
1 polymer ?
#
loop_
_entity_poly.entity_id
_entity_poly.type
_entity_poly.pdbx_seq_one_letter_code
_entity_poly.pdbx_strand_id
1 'polypeptide(L)'
;MFWVPAGRVFHCVVPVCGAGDPVLPRCDATRCQRRNSFYVWGDAAVQIFFALSPAWGGLITLSSYNKFHNNCYKDSLIVSISNVLTSIFAGFVIFSVIGYLAHELNVEVDKVVDEGAGLAFIVYPEVVARLPVAPLWAFLFFMLLTLGLDSQFALLKRSPRQFWIVFLLCEKRKRGLFSSSAFWVTAGIIFTTNAGVFWLELFDKYAANFSVLIIAICECLLISWNYGAEKFLRDLMKR
;
A
#
# COMPACT_ATOMS: atom_id res chain seq x y z
N MET A 1 3.32 -3.98 2.22
CA MET A 1 2.52 -2.75 1.98
C MET A 1 2.82 -2.09 0.62
N PHE A 2 3.30 -2.86 -0.38
CA PHE A 2 3.79 -2.34 -1.67
C PHE A 2 2.77 -2.38 -2.81
N TRP A 3 1.50 -2.64 -2.49
CA TRP A 3 0.44 -2.81 -3.49
C TRP A 3 -0.73 -1.91 -3.14
N VAL A 4 -0.56 -0.61 -3.38
CA VAL A 4 -1.71 0.27 -3.61
C VAL A 4 -1.86 0.36 -5.13
N PRO A 5 -3.00 -0.05 -5.71
CA PRO A 5 -3.18 -0.07 -7.15
C PRO A 5 -3.09 1.36 -7.68
N ALA A 6 -1.97 1.67 -8.34
CA ALA A 6 -1.73 2.98 -8.94
C ALA A 6 -2.54 3.21 -10.23
N GLY A 7 -3.26 2.18 -10.71
CA GLY A 7 -3.93 2.15 -12.01
C GLY A 7 -4.92 3.29 -12.22
N ARG A 8 -5.94 3.42 -11.37
CA ARG A 8 -7.03 4.39 -11.57
C ARG A 8 -6.60 5.85 -11.56
N VAL A 9 -5.67 6.23 -10.68
CA VAL A 9 -5.25 7.63 -10.55
C VAL A 9 -4.17 7.99 -11.57
N PHE A 10 -3.25 7.08 -11.92
CA PHE A 10 -2.30 7.34 -13.01
C PHE A 10 -3.01 7.54 -14.35
N HIS A 11 -4.07 6.76 -14.63
CA HIS A 11 -4.89 6.95 -15.83
C HIS A 11 -5.62 8.30 -15.86
N CYS A 12 -5.76 8.99 -14.73
CA CYS A 12 -6.37 10.31 -14.64
C CYS A 12 -5.35 11.46 -14.55
N VAL A 13 -4.14 11.19 -14.03
CA VAL A 13 -3.16 12.23 -13.66
C VAL A 13 -1.98 12.32 -14.63
N VAL A 14 -1.53 11.21 -15.23
CA VAL A 14 -0.37 11.22 -16.13
C VAL A 14 -0.84 11.29 -17.59
N PRO A 15 -0.44 12.32 -18.36
CA PRO A 15 -0.78 12.45 -19.76
C PRO A 15 0.14 11.55 -20.58
N VAL A 16 -0.10 10.24 -20.60
CA VAL A 16 0.51 9.38 -21.62
C VAL A 16 -0.41 9.44 -22.85
N CYS A 17 -0.32 10.54 -23.60
CA CYS A 17 -1.02 10.66 -24.89
C CYS A 17 -0.06 10.27 -26.00
N GLY A 18 -0.33 9.13 -26.63
CA GLY A 18 0.30 8.75 -27.89
C GLY A 18 -0.31 9.58 -29.01
N ALA A 19 0.51 10.39 -29.66
CA ALA A 19 0.12 11.05 -30.90
C ALA A 19 0.14 10.02 -32.04
N GLY A 20 -0.97 9.30 -32.21
CA GLY A 20 -1.18 8.42 -33.38
C GLY A 20 -1.07 6.91 -33.15
N ASP A 21 -0.74 6.46 -31.94
CA ASP A 21 -0.61 5.03 -31.64
C ASP A 21 -1.95 4.41 -31.18
N PRO A 22 -2.39 3.27 -31.74
CA PRO A 22 -3.60 2.57 -31.29
C PRO A 22 -3.46 1.94 -29.89
N VAL A 23 -2.25 1.95 -29.32
CA VAL A 23 -1.91 1.34 -28.02
C VAL A 23 -2.07 2.34 -26.86
N LEU A 24 -2.12 3.65 -27.14
CA LEU A 24 -2.21 4.68 -26.11
C LEU A 24 -3.62 5.32 -26.07
N PRO A 25 -4.18 5.55 -24.87
CA PRO A 25 -5.48 6.20 -24.75
C PRO A 25 -5.43 7.62 -25.33
N ARG A 26 -6.31 7.92 -26.29
CA ARG A 26 -6.38 9.25 -26.93
C ARG A 26 -6.64 10.35 -25.91
N CYS A 27 -6.03 11.51 -26.12
CA CYS A 27 -6.31 12.74 -25.38
C CYS A 27 -7.73 13.22 -25.71
N ASP A 28 -8.73 12.75 -24.96
CA ASP A 28 -10.14 13.03 -25.20
C ASP A 28 -10.69 14.13 -24.27
N ALA A 29 -11.59 14.98 -24.76
CA ALA A 29 -12.14 16.13 -24.03
C ALA A 29 -12.92 15.73 -22.74
N THR A 30 -13.43 14.50 -22.69
CA THR A 30 -14.05 13.87 -21.52
C THR A 30 -13.09 13.70 -20.33
N ARG A 31 -11.77 13.62 -20.57
CA ARG A 31 -10.74 13.48 -19.50
C ARG A 31 -10.58 14.78 -18.70
N CYS A 32 -10.77 15.95 -19.33
CA CYS A 32 -10.78 17.25 -18.65
C CYS A 32 -12.01 17.45 -17.76
N GLN A 33 -13.19 16.95 -18.16
CA GLN A 33 -14.38 16.93 -17.30
C GLN A 33 -14.22 15.98 -16.10
N ARG A 34 -13.55 14.84 -16.30
CA ARG A 34 -13.27 13.87 -15.23
C ARG A 34 -12.39 14.48 -14.12
N ARG A 35 -11.47 15.40 -14.44
CA ARG A 35 -10.59 16.11 -13.48
C ARG A 35 -11.34 16.96 -12.43
N ASN A 36 -12.52 17.49 -12.77
CA ASN A 36 -13.35 18.29 -11.86
C ASN A 36 -14.35 17.44 -11.06
N SER A 37 -14.33 16.13 -11.20
CA SER A 37 -15.23 15.25 -10.47
C SER A 37 -14.71 15.01 -9.05
N PHE A 38 -15.54 15.26 -8.03
CA PHE A 38 -15.20 15.00 -6.61
C PHE A 38 -14.67 13.59 -6.36
N TYR A 39 -15.15 12.60 -7.13
CA TYR A 39 -14.69 11.22 -7.08
C TYR A 39 -13.18 11.07 -7.37
N VAL A 40 -12.63 11.79 -8.35
CA VAL A 40 -11.21 11.66 -8.72
C VAL A 40 -10.31 12.19 -7.61
N TRP A 41 -10.72 13.29 -6.97
CA TRP A 41 -9.98 13.86 -5.84
C TRP A 41 -10.09 12.98 -4.59
N GLY A 42 -11.26 12.36 -4.36
CA GLY A 42 -11.45 11.37 -3.30
C GLY A 42 -10.52 10.17 -3.47
N ASP A 43 -10.49 9.57 -4.67
CA ASP A 43 -9.61 8.44 -4.99
C ASP A 43 -8.13 8.81 -4.84
N ALA A 44 -7.73 10.01 -5.30
CA ALA A 44 -6.36 10.50 -5.14
C ALA A 44 -5.96 10.68 -3.65
N ALA A 45 -6.86 11.24 -2.83
CA ALA A 45 -6.60 11.41 -1.40
C ALA A 45 -6.46 10.06 -0.69
N VAL A 46 -7.35 9.12 -0.99
CA VAL A 46 -7.32 7.74 -0.48
C VAL A 46 -6.03 7.04 -0.88
N GLN A 47 -5.60 7.19 -2.14
CA GLN A 47 -4.38 6.58 -2.64
C GLN A 47 -3.13 7.09 -1.90
N ILE A 48 -3.00 8.41 -1.71
CA ILE A 48 -1.86 8.98 -0.97
C ILE A 48 -1.88 8.54 0.50
N PHE A 49 -3.07 8.52 1.10
CA PHE A 49 -3.24 8.08 2.48
C PHE A 49 -2.77 6.63 2.70
N PHE A 50 -3.21 5.70 1.84
CA PHE A 50 -2.78 4.32 1.91
C PHE A 50 -1.32 4.13 1.47
N ALA A 51 -0.80 4.94 0.55
CA ALA A 51 0.61 4.88 0.16
C ALA A 51 1.55 5.25 1.32
N LEU A 52 1.25 6.33 2.07
CA LEU A 52 2.07 6.78 3.20
C LEU A 52 1.82 5.98 4.50
N SER A 53 0.64 5.39 4.66
CA SER A 53 0.29 4.52 5.79
C SER A 53 0.49 5.14 7.19
N PRO A 54 0.05 6.39 7.46
CA PRO A 54 0.36 7.10 8.70
C PRO A 54 -0.27 6.47 9.97
N ALA A 55 -1.50 5.97 9.88
CA ALA A 55 -2.30 5.50 11.02
C ALA A 55 -2.20 3.99 11.29
N TRP A 56 -1.20 3.31 10.73
CA TRP A 56 -0.98 1.88 10.94
C TRP A 56 -0.09 1.58 12.16
N GLY A 57 0.37 2.62 12.88
CA GLY A 57 1.27 2.51 14.04
C GLY A 57 2.72 2.13 13.70
N GLY A 58 3.01 1.75 12.45
CA GLY A 58 4.35 1.44 11.96
C GLY A 58 5.29 2.65 12.00
N LEU A 59 4.85 3.81 11.51
CA LEU A 59 5.66 5.04 11.53
C LEU A 59 5.91 5.56 12.95
N ILE A 60 4.89 5.49 13.82
CA ILE A 60 5.01 5.85 15.25
C ILE A 60 6.03 4.94 15.94
N THR A 61 5.99 3.65 15.62
CA THR A 61 6.93 2.64 16.10
C THR A 61 8.36 2.88 15.62
N LEU A 62 8.54 3.19 14.33
CA LEU A 62 9.86 3.41 13.77
C LEU A 62 10.47 4.72 14.31
N SER A 63 9.65 5.76 14.44
CA SER A 63 10.08 7.02 15.04
C SER A 63 10.42 6.89 16.53
N SER A 64 9.83 5.94 17.28
CA SER A 64 10.18 5.69 18.68
C SER A 64 11.61 5.14 18.87
N TYR A 65 12.21 4.56 17.83
CA TYR A 65 13.59 4.08 17.86
C TYR A 65 14.62 5.13 17.47
N ASN A 66 14.17 6.30 17.02
CA ASN A 66 15.06 7.35 16.56
C ASN A 66 15.69 8.09 17.75
N LYS A 67 16.85 8.73 17.53
CA LYS A 67 17.48 9.59 18.55
C LYS A 67 16.57 10.79 18.87
N PHE A 68 16.56 11.23 20.13
CA PHE A 68 15.64 12.28 20.59
C PHE A 68 15.80 13.62 19.82
N HIS A 69 17.05 14.01 19.53
CA HIS A 69 17.40 15.22 18.77
C HIS A 69 17.60 14.97 17.26
N ASN A 70 16.94 13.95 16.69
CA ASN A 70 16.99 13.73 15.25
C ASN A 70 16.02 14.65 14.51
N ASN A 71 16.42 15.17 13.35
CA ASN A 71 15.60 16.06 12.54
C ASN A 71 14.47 15.29 11.81
N CYS A 72 13.37 15.04 12.53
CA CYS A 72 12.22 14.32 12.00
C CYS A 72 11.49 15.06 10.87
N TYR A 73 11.63 16.38 10.77
CA TYR A 73 11.06 17.17 9.68
C TYR A 73 11.70 16.82 8.34
N LYS A 74 13.05 16.75 8.29
CA LYS A 74 13.78 16.32 7.10
C LYS A 74 13.45 14.87 6.73
N ASP A 75 13.39 13.98 7.71
CA ASP A 75 13.04 12.57 7.46
C ASP A 75 11.63 12.44 6.88
N SER A 76 10.65 13.16 7.42
CA SER A 76 9.27 13.16 6.92
C SER A 76 9.17 13.69 5.48
N LEU A 77 9.93 14.74 5.16
CA LEU A 77 9.99 15.30 3.81
C LEU A 77 10.62 14.30 2.82
N ILE A 78 11.75 13.69 3.18
CA ILE A 78 12.43 12.69 2.35
C ILE A 78 11.54 11.48 2.11
N VAL A 79 10.86 10.96 3.14
CA VAL A 79 9.92 9.83 3.01
C VAL A 79 8.78 10.18 2.06
N SER A 80 8.20 11.37 2.20
CA SER A 80 7.07 11.82 1.36
C SER A 80 7.48 11.98 -0.11
N ILE A 81 8.62 12.63 -0.38
CA ILE A 81 9.13 12.80 -1.74
C ILE A 81 9.52 11.46 -2.35
N SER A 82 10.22 10.61 -1.60
CA SER A 82 10.65 9.29 -2.07
C SER A 82 9.46 8.40 -2.41
N ASN A 83 8.38 8.46 -1.63
CA ASN A 83 7.13 7.73 -1.92
C ASN A 83 6.52 8.15 -3.26
N VAL A 84 6.45 9.46 -3.52
CA VAL A 84 5.91 9.99 -4.78
C VAL A 84 6.81 9.60 -5.96
N LEU A 85 8.12 9.79 -5.84
CA LEU A 85 9.07 9.42 -6.89
C LEU A 85 9.04 7.92 -7.20
N THR A 86 8.97 7.08 -6.17
CA THR A 86 8.87 5.62 -6.34
C THR A 86 7.57 5.25 -7.02
N SER A 87 6.47 5.92 -6.69
CA SER A 87 5.16 5.68 -7.32
C SER A 87 5.15 6.10 -8.80
N ILE A 88 5.79 7.22 -9.14
CA ILE A 88 5.98 7.66 -10.54
C ILE A 88 6.83 6.66 -11.32
N PHE A 89 7.98 6.28 -10.76
CA PHE A 89 8.86 5.31 -11.39
C PHE A 89 8.18 3.95 -11.58
N ALA A 90 7.52 3.44 -10.54
CA ALA A 90 6.75 2.20 -10.61
C ALA A 90 5.63 2.28 -11.64
N GLY A 91 4.92 3.41 -11.71
CA GLY A 91 3.92 3.67 -12.75
C GLY A 91 4.49 3.49 -14.16
N PHE A 92 5.61 4.13 -14.48
CA PHE A 92 6.26 3.96 -15.79
C PHE A 92 6.66 2.52 -16.08
N VAL A 93 7.23 1.81 -15.09
CA VAL A 93 7.59 0.39 -15.24
C VAL A 93 6.35 -0.44 -15.53
N ILE A 94 5.28 -0.30 -14.73
CA ILE A 94 4.04 -1.08 -14.90
C ILE A 94 3.40 -0.80 -16.27
N PHE A 95 3.24 0.47 -16.66
CA PHE A 95 2.64 0.80 -17.96
C PHE A 95 3.48 0.31 -19.14
N SER A 96 4.81 0.31 -19.03
CA SER A 96 5.67 -0.25 -20.08
C SER A 96 5.49 -1.77 -20.25
N VAL A 97 5.38 -2.49 -19.14
CA VAL A 97 5.22 -3.95 -19.09
C VAL A 97 3.83 -4.35 -19.60
N ILE A 98 2.78 -3.64 -19.17
CA ILE A 98 1.40 -3.89 -19.64
C ILE A 98 1.25 -3.51 -21.12
N GLY A 99 1.85 -2.40 -21.56
CA GLY A 99 1.82 -2.00 -22.96
C GLY A 99 2.50 -3.02 -23.89
N TYR A 100 3.64 -3.57 -23.46
CA TYR A 100 4.29 -4.69 -24.15
C TYR A 100 3.37 -5.92 -24.23
N LEU A 101 2.73 -6.28 -23.11
CA LEU A 101 1.81 -7.42 -23.06
C LEU A 101 0.58 -7.25 -23.98
N ALA A 102 -0.01 -6.05 -23.99
CA ALA A 102 -1.16 -5.72 -24.84
C ALA A 102 -0.80 -5.84 -26.34
N HIS A 103 0.40 -5.38 -26.71
CA HIS A 103 0.91 -5.51 -28.07
C HIS A 103 1.13 -6.97 -28.47
N GLU A 104 1.73 -7.78 -27.60
CA GLU A 104 2.01 -9.20 -27.87
C GLU A 104 0.73 -10.04 -27.99
N LEU A 105 -0.25 -9.78 -27.13
CA LEU A 105 -1.53 -10.50 -27.09
C LEU A 105 -2.59 -9.97 -28.06
N ASN A 106 -2.31 -8.86 -28.77
CA ASN A 106 -3.30 -8.15 -29.62
C ASN A 106 -4.62 -7.85 -28.90
N VAL A 107 -4.53 -7.46 -27.62
CA VAL A 107 -5.69 -7.07 -26.80
C VAL A 107 -5.55 -5.61 -26.37
N GLU A 108 -6.68 -4.93 -26.19
CA GLU A 108 -6.69 -3.56 -25.68
C GLU A 108 -6.15 -3.50 -24.25
N VAL A 109 -5.42 -2.43 -23.94
CA VAL A 109 -4.79 -2.20 -22.62
C VAL A 109 -5.82 -2.29 -21.48
N ASP A 110 -7.04 -1.79 -21.70
CA ASP A 110 -8.11 -1.77 -20.68
C ASP A 110 -8.56 -3.17 -20.24
N LYS A 111 -8.35 -4.20 -21.07
CA LYS A 111 -8.66 -5.60 -20.72
C LYS A 111 -7.55 -6.31 -19.95
N VAL A 112 -6.36 -5.71 -19.91
CA VAL A 112 -5.17 -6.28 -19.25
C VAL A 112 -4.94 -5.61 -17.88
N VAL A 113 -5.51 -4.43 -17.68
CA VAL A 113 -5.41 -3.65 -16.43
C VAL A 113 -6.58 -4.01 -15.50
N ASP A 114 -6.56 -5.23 -14.96
CA ASP A 114 -7.35 -5.53 -13.77
C ASP A 114 -6.66 -4.95 -12.53
N GLU A 115 -7.43 -4.49 -11.53
CA GLU A 115 -6.88 -3.99 -10.27
C GLU A 115 -6.82 -5.08 -9.21
N GLY A 116 -5.80 -5.04 -8.34
CA GLY A 116 -5.72 -5.90 -7.15
C GLY A 116 -4.80 -7.11 -7.31
N ALA A 117 -5.09 -8.17 -6.54
CA ALA A 117 -4.23 -9.36 -6.44
C ALA A 117 -4.15 -10.16 -7.76
N GLY A 118 -5.21 -10.15 -8.58
CA GLY A 118 -5.22 -10.81 -9.88
C GLY A 118 -4.15 -10.28 -10.83
N LEU A 119 -3.92 -8.96 -10.83
CA LEU A 119 -2.85 -8.35 -11.62
C LEU A 119 -1.48 -8.90 -11.19
N ALA A 120 -1.19 -8.85 -9.89
CA ALA A 120 0.07 -9.30 -9.29
C ALA A 120 0.39 -10.78 -9.57
N PHE A 121 -0.60 -11.66 -9.49
CA PHE A 121 -0.37 -13.11 -9.46
C PHE A 121 -0.76 -13.85 -10.74
N ILE A 122 -1.44 -13.19 -11.67
CA ILE A 122 -1.80 -13.77 -12.98
C ILE A 122 -1.02 -13.04 -14.08
N VAL A 123 -1.17 -11.72 -14.15
CA VAL A 123 -0.62 -10.92 -15.26
C VAL A 123 0.90 -10.79 -15.16
N TYR A 124 1.48 -10.45 -14.00
CA TYR A 124 2.94 -10.29 -13.90
C TYR A 124 3.75 -11.56 -14.17
N PRO A 125 3.40 -12.74 -13.61
CA PRO A 125 4.11 -13.98 -13.92
C PRO A 125 4.06 -14.32 -15.41
N GLU A 126 2.92 -14.05 -16.07
CA GLU A 126 2.77 -14.26 -17.51
C GLU A 126 3.69 -13.34 -18.33
N VAL A 127 3.83 -12.07 -17.94
CA VAL A 127 4.77 -11.17 -18.62
C VAL A 127 6.22 -11.59 -18.38
N VAL A 128 6.57 -11.90 -17.13
CA VAL A 128 7.92 -12.32 -16.74
C VAL A 128 8.36 -13.57 -17.50
N ALA A 129 7.43 -14.49 -17.80
CA ALA A 129 7.71 -15.69 -18.58
C ALA A 129 8.03 -15.41 -20.06
N ARG A 130 7.57 -14.27 -20.61
CA ARG A 130 7.81 -13.85 -22.00
C ARG A 130 9.08 -13.01 -22.17
N LEU A 131 9.63 -12.45 -21.09
CA LEU A 131 10.85 -11.64 -21.16
C LEU A 131 12.10 -12.51 -21.44
N PRO A 132 13.09 -11.97 -22.18
CA PRO A 132 14.37 -12.64 -22.33
C PRO A 132 15.03 -12.80 -20.96
N VAL A 133 15.59 -13.99 -20.71
CA VAL A 133 16.15 -14.37 -19.39
C VAL A 133 15.08 -14.40 -18.28
N ALA A 134 13.90 -14.95 -18.58
CA ALA A 134 12.78 -15.14 -17.66
C ALA A 134 13.15 -15.62 -16.23
N PRO A 135 14.12 -16.54 -16.01
CA PRO A 135 14.48 -16.98 -14.66
C PRO A 135 15.00 -15.86 -13.75
N LEU A 136 15.74 -14.87 -14.29
CA LEU A 136 16.24 -13.75 -13.50
C LEU A 136 15.10 -12.82 -13.08
N TRP A 137 14.19 -12.50 -14.00
CA TRP A 137 13.04 -11.64 -13.75
C TRP A 137 12.06 -12.26 -12.76
N ALA A 138 11.83 -13.58 -12.85
CA ALA A 138 11.02 -14.32 -11.90
C ALA A 138 11.64 -14.30 -10.50
N PHE A 139 12.95 -14.53 -10.39
CA PHE A 139 13.66 -14.46 -9.10
C PHE A 139 13.53 -13.07 -8.45
N LEU A 140 13.74 -11.99 -9.22
CA LEU A 140 13.58 -10.62 -8.72
C LEU A 140 12.15 -10.33 -8.26
N PHE A 141 11.14 -10.81 -9.00
CA PHE A 141 9.73 -10.64 -8.64
C PHE A 141 9.37 -11.35 -7.33
N PHE A 142 9.76 -12.62 -7.17
CA PHE A 142 9.50 -13.37 -5.94
C PHE A 142 10.30 -12.83 -4.75
N MET A 143 11.53 -12.36 -4.97
CA MET A 143 12.32 -11.69 -3.93
C MET A 143 11.63 -10.41 -3.44
N LEU A 144 11.05 -9.61 -4.33
CA LEU A 144 10.31 -8.41 -3.97
C LEU A 144 9.05 -8.75 -3.13
N LEU A 145 8.35 -9.85 -3.48
CA LEU A 145 7.23 -10.34 -2.68
C LEU A 145 7.67 -10.74 -1.27
N THR A 146 8.81 -11.43 -1.12
CA THR A 146 9.36 -11.79 0.19
C THR A 146 9.72 -10.57 1.02
N LEU A 147 10.36 -9.54 0.43
CA LEU A 147 10.62 -8.27 1.14
C LEU A 147 9.31 -7.60 1.61
N GLY A 148 8.27 -7.67 0.79
CA GLY A 148 6.93 -7.22 1.16
C GLY A 148 6.36 -7.97 2.37
N LEU A 149 6.57 -9.29 2.44
CA LEU A 149 6.15 -10.13 3.57
C LEU A 149 6.98 -9.87 4.83
N ASP A 150 8.28 -9.64 4.71
CA ASP A 150 9.17 -9.30 5.84
C ASP A 150 8.73 -8.03 6.57
N SER A 151 8.24 -7.03 5.82
CA SER A 151 7.66 -5.82 6.41
C SER A 151 6.42 -6.10 7.26
N GLN A 152 5.59 -7.08 6.89
CA GLN A 152 4.42 -7.49 7.67
C GLN A 152 4.83 -8.20 8.96
N PHE A 153 5.90 -9.00 8.93
CA PHE A 153 6.46 -9.60 10.13
C PHE A 153 6.99 -8.57 11.14
N ALA A 154 7.47 -7.41 10.69
CA ALA A 154 7.86 -6.32 11.59
C ALA A 154 6.66 -5.75 12.37
N LEU A 155 5.49 -5.64 11.72
CA LEU A 155 4.24 -5.25 12.38
C LEU A 155 3.76 -6.35 13.36
N LEU A 156 3.80 -7.62 12.95
CA LEU A 156 3.42 -8.76 13.79
C LEU A 156 4.33 -8.96 15.00
N LYS A 157 5.64 -8.71 14.90
CA LYS A 157 6.59 -8.77 16.05
C LYS A 157 6.28 -7.72 17.13
N ARG A 158 5.41 -6.76 16.83
CA ARG A 158 5.02 -5.67 17.73
C ARG A 158 3.56 -5.68 18.14
N SER A 159 2.69 -6.27 17.32
CA SER A 159 1.28 -6.52 17.62
C SER A 159 1.05 -7.17 19.01
N PRO A 160 1.85 -8.17 19.46
CA PRO A 160 1.71 -8.65 20.81
C PRO A 160 1.95 -7.54 21.83
N ARG A 161 2.93 -6.64 21.72
CA ARG A 161 3.11 -5.59 22.76
C ARG A 161 1.91 -4.67 22.96
N GLN A 162 1.17 -4.37 21.89
CA GLN A 162 -0.06 -3.56 21.95
C GLN A 162 -1.26 -4.38 22.45
N PHE A 163 -1.42 -5.63 22.00
CA PHE A 163 -2.46 -6.55 22.48
C PHE A 163 -2.21 -7.04 23.92
N TRP A 164 -0.94 -7.16 24.31
CA TRP A 164 -0.47 -7.59 25.63
C TRP A 164 -0.76 -6.55 26.71
N ILE A 165 -1.06 -5.28 26.38
CA ILE A 165 -1.56 -4.31 27.36
C ILE A 165 -2.93 -4.76 27.90
N VAL A 166 -3.78 -5.39 27.07
CA VAL A 166 -5.06 -5.97 27.50
C VAL A 166 -4.87 -7.35 28.17
N PHE A 167 -3.87 -8.13 27.72
CA PHE A 167 -3.59 -9.48 28.24
C PHE A 167 -2.62 -9.53 29.44
N LEU A 168 -2.08 -8.39 29.90
CA LEU A 168 -1.15 -8.29 31.03
C LEU A 168 -1.75 -8.71 32.39
N LEU A 169 -3.03 -9.10 32.42
CA LEU A 169 -3.63 -9.85 33.53
C LEU A 169 -3.25 -11.34 33.58
N CYS A 170 -2.61 -11.89 32.53
CA CYS A 170 -2.28 -13.32 32.44
C CYS A 170 -0.77 -13.58 32.35
N GLU A 171 -0.21 -13.86 33.51
CA GLU A 171 1.20 -14.06 33.86
C GLU A 171 1.83 -15.36 33.31
N LYS A 172 1.86 -15.65 31.98
CA LYS A 172 2.73 -16.73 31.42
C LYS A 172 3.28 -16.43 30.00
N ARG A 173 4.45 -15.76 29.96
CA ARG A 173 5.16 -15.22 28.77
C ARG A 173 5.46 -16.21 27.62
N LYS A 174 5.70 -17.51 27.89
CA LYS A 174 6.02 -18.51 26.82
C LYS A 174 4.80 -19.18 26.22
N ARG A 175 3.68 -19.30 26.97
CA ARG A 175 2.43 -19.93 26.51
C ARG A 175 1.60 -18.97 25.64
N GLY A 176 1.66 -17.67 25.94
CA GLY A 176 0.98 -16.63 25.16
C GLY A 176 1.49 -16.48 23.73
N LEU A 177 2.80 -16.65 23.49
CA LEU A 177 3.38 -16.60 22.14
C LEU A 177 2.89 -17.75 21.27
N PHE A 178 2.97 -18.99 21.76
CA PHE A 178 2.54 -20.18 21.02
C PHE A 178 1.02 -20.17 20.74
N SER A 179 0.24 -19.72 21.73
CA SER A 179 -1.21 -19.53 21.58
C SER A 179 -1.55 -18.47 20.54
N SER A 180 -0.85 -17.32 20.56
CA SER A 180 -1.07 -16.26 19.58
C SER A 180 -0.74 -16.71 18.16
N SER A 181 0.37 -17.42 17.95
CA SER A 181 0.73 -17.94 16.62
C SER A 181 -0.27 -18.98 16.12
N ALA A 182 -0.76 -19.87 17.00
CA ALA A 182 -1.77 -20.85 16.63
C ALA A 182 -3.08 -20.17 16.21
N PHE A 183 -3.50 -19.12 16.93
CA PHE A 183 -4.67 -18.32 16.57
C PHE A 183 -4.55 -17.67 15.19
N TRP A 184 -3.42 -17.01 14.88
CA TRP A 184 -3.18 -16.41 13.56
C TRP A 184 -3.15 -17.43 12.43
N VAL A 185 -2.57 -18.61 12.67
CA VAL A 185 -2.59 -19.71 11.70
C VAL A 185 -4.02 -20.21 11.47
N THR A 186 -4.80 -20.42 12.52
CA THR A 186 -6.20 -20.86 12.38
C THR A 186 -7.07 -19.82 11.68
N ALA A 187 -6.86 -18.54 11.96
CA ALA A 187 -7.55 -17.44 11.28
C ALA A 187 -7.13 -17.35 9.79
N GLY A 188 -5.88 -17.68 9.47
CA GLY A 188 -5.36 -17.67 8.10
C GLY A 188 -5.93 -18.78 7.19
N ILE A 189 -6.34 -19.92 7.76
CA ILE A 189 -6.86 -21.08 7.00
C ILE A 189 -8.10 -20.71 6.17
N ILE A 190 -8.90 -19.72 6.59
CA ILE A 190 -10.08 -19.28 5.85
C ILE A 190 -9.70 -18.76 4.44
N PHE A 191 -8.52 -18.13 4.31
CA PHE A 191 -8.01 -17.58 3.06
C PHE A 191 -7.39 -18.64 2.14
N THR A 192 -7.12 -19.86 2.63
CA THR A 192 -6.60 -20.97 1.83
C THR A 192 -7.69 -21.90 1.28
N THR A 193 -8.97 -21.59 1.52
CA THR A 193 -10.10 -22.34 0.97
C THR A 193 -10.31 -22.05 -0.52
N ASN A 194 -11.10 -22.87 -1.25
CA ASN A 194 -11.45 -22.59 -2.66
C ASN A 194 -12.13 -21.23 -2.86
N ALA A 195 -12.79 -20.69 -1.82
CA ALA A 195 -13.38 -19.36 -1.82
C ALA A 195 -12.45 -18.28 -1.23
N GLY A 196 -11.18 -18.60 -1.00
CA GLY A 196 -10.22 -17.75 -0.32
C GLY A 196 -10.00 -16.39 -0.97
N VAL A 197 -10.00 -16.33 -2.32
CA VAL A 197 -9.85 -15.07 -3.07
C VAL A 197 -11.01 -14.11 -2.77
N PHE A 198 -12.25 -14.63 -2.68
CA PHE A 198 -13.41 -13.81 -2.32
C PHE A 198 -13.30 -13.27 -0.89
N TRP A 199 -12.83 -14.10 0.05
CA TRP A 199 -12.56 -13.65 1.43
C TRP A 199 -11.48 -12.57 1.48
N LEU A 200 -10.39 -12.72 0.71
CA LEU A 200 -9.32 -11.73 0.64
C LEU A 200 -9.84 -10.38 0.13
N GLU A 201 -10.59 -10.38 -0.97
CA GLU A 201 -11.17 -9.15 -1.54
C GLU A 201 -12.15 -8.47 -0.58
N LEU A 202 -12.99 -9.26 0.11
CA LEU A 202 -13.93 -8.72 1.10
C LEU A 202 -13.20 -8.05 2.26
N PHE A 203 -12.18 -8.70 2.82
CA PHE A 203 -11.39 -8.14 3.92
C PHE A 203 -10.58 -6.92 3.49
N ASP A 204 -9.95 -6.95 2.32
CA ASP A 204 -9.19 -5.81 1.79
C ASP A 204 -10.09 -4.58 1.61
N LYS A 205 -11.28 -4.78 1.03
CA LYS A 205 -12.21 -3.70 0.75
C LYS A 205 -12.86 -3.11 2.00
N TYR A 206 -13.26 -3.96 2.97
CA TYR A 206 -14.07 -3.53 4.10
C TYR A 206 -13.33 -3.46 5.44
N ALA A 207 -12.41 -4.39 5.73
CA ALA A 207 -11.78 -4.47 7.05
C ALA A 207 -10.68 -3.41 7.24
N ALA A 208 -9.82 -3.21 6.24
CA ALA A 208 -8.69 -2.29 6.35
C ALA A 208 -9.09 -0.84 6.00
N ASN A 209 -9.82 -0.64 4.91
CA ASN A 209 -10.00 0.71 4.36
C ASN A 209 -10.78 1.65 5.29
N PHE A 210 -11.97 1.27 5.72
CA PHE A 210 -12.79 2.13 6.59
C PHE A 210 -12.20 2.27 8.00
N SER A 211 -11.69 1.19 8.56
CA SER A 211 -11.15 1.17 9.93
C SER A 211 -9.96 2.12 10.09
N VAL A 212 -9.00 2.08 9.18
CA VAL A 212 -7.78 2.91 9.27
C VAL A 212 -8.09 4.38 9.06
N LEU A 213 -9.05 4.72 8.20
CA LEU A 213 -9.49 6.11 8.01
C LEU A 213 -10.10 6.68 9.30
N ILE A 214 -10.96 5.91 9.99
CA ILE A 214 -11.54 6.31 11.27
C ILE A 214 -10.45 6.49 12.33
N ILE A 215 -9.50 5.54 12.41
CA ILE A 215 -8.37 5.63 13.35
C ILE A 215 -7.55 6.89 13.08
N ALA A 216 -7.24 7.21 11.83
CA ALA A 216 -6.48 8.41 11.48
C ALA A 216 -7.20 9.70 11.87
N ILE A 217 -8.51 9.79 11.63
CA ILE A 217 -9.31 10.95 12.05
C ILE A 217 -9.28 11.09 13.57
N CYS A 218 -9.46 9.97 14.30
CA CYS A 218 -9.38 9.96 15.75
C CYS A 218 -7.99 10.38 16.26
N GLU A 219 -6.89 9.89 15.67
CA GLU A 219 -5.53 10.31 16.03
C GLU A 219 -5.31 11.82 15.82
N CYS A 220 -5.76 12.35 14.68
CA CYS A 220 -5.67 13.78 14.38
C CYS A 220 -6.49 14.64 15.36
N LEU A 221 -7.70 14.21 15.72
CA LEU A 221 -8.56 14.91 16.70
C LEU A 221 -7.97 14.85 18.11
N LEU A 222 -7.45 13.69 18.52
CA LEU A 222 -6.81 13.51 19.83
C LEU A 222 -5.58 14.42 19.98
N ILE A 223 -4.73 14.52 18.96
CA ILE A 223 -3.54 15.38 19.01
C ILE A 223 -3.94 16.87 18.93
N SER A 224 -4.85 17.24 18.03
CA SER A 224 -5.19 18.64 17.80
C SER A 224 -6.01 19.25 18.94
N TRP A 225 -7.04 18.54 19.41
CA TRP A 225 -8.00 19.06 20.39
C TRP A 225 -7.66 18.68 21.82
N ASN A 226 -7.40 17.39 22.09
CA ASN A 226 -7.25 16.90 23.47
C ASN A 226 -5.84 17.21 24.02
N TYR A 227 -4.79 16.85 23.27
CA TYR A 227 -3.42 17.19 23.64
C TYR A 227 -3.12 18.69 23.44
N GLY A 228 -3.65 19.26 22.37
CA GLY A 228 -3.50 20.66 22.00
C GLY A 228 -2.35 20.87 21.02
N ALA A 229 -2.67 21.39 19.83
CA ALA A 229 -1.71 21.60 18.75
C ALA A 229 -0.50 22.46 19.16
N GLU A 230 -0.69 23.47 20.02
CA GLU A 230 0.41 24.31 20.50
C GLU A 230 1.39 23.55 21.40
N LYS A 231 0.89 22.65 22.27
CA LYS A 231 1.76 21.84 23.13
C LYS A 231 2.60 20.90 22.26
N PHE A 232 1.96 20.25 21.28
CA PHE A 232 2.65 19.41 20.31
C PHE A 232 3.74 20.16 19.55
N LEU A 233 3.46 21.38 19.06
CA LEU A 233 4.45 22.19 18.37
C LEU A 233 5.60 22.61 19.29
N ARG A 234 5.31 22.97 20.55
CA ARG A 234 6.34 23.27 21.55
C ARG A 234 7.25 22.06 21.81
N ASP A 235 6.70 20.86 21.84
CA ASP A 235 7.49 19.64 22.05
C ASP A 235 8.32 19.26 20.82
N LEU A 236 7.90 19.63 19.61
CA LEU A 236 8.72 19.53 18.40
C LEU A 236 9.88 20.54 18.40
N MET A 237 9.66 21.77 18.89
CA MET A 237 10.71 22.80 18.95
C MET A 237 11.72 22.60 20.08
N LYS A 238 11.34 21.86 21.13
CA LYS A 238 12.25 21.48 22.23
C LYS A 238 13.21 20.34 21.87
N ARG A 239 12.98 19.69 20.73
CA ARG A 239 13.84 18.62 20.19
C ARG A 239 14.94 19.18 19.30
#